data_AF-A0A254UH84-F1
#
_entry.id   AF-A0A254UH84-F1
#
_cell.length_a   1.000
_cell.length_b   1.000
_cell.length_c   1.000
_cell.angle_alpha   90.00
_cell.angle_beta   90.00
_cell.angle_gamma   90.00
#
_symmetry.space_group_name_H-M   'P 1'
#
loop_
_entity.id
_entity.type
_entity.pdbx_description
1 polymer ?
#
loop_
_entity_poly.entity_id
_entity_poly.type
_entity_poly.pdbx_seq_one_letter_code
_entity_poly.pdbx_strand_id
1 'polypeptide(L)'
;MNVIRLRKNITTLTQDELHDLVRAFYLLQQEGPGTAEAPNEDSFYTIAGYHGQPFRGAGYGNRAWWGGFCHHGNVLFPTWHRAYVLRLEEALCNVSGNPNLALPYWDEIADQSVPTIFTTRRYTLRDIGEVDNPLYSYKLSQGFFDNLGRSVSDEAGAWTKKVDYSKPRHYETVRCPYSGLVGPNDKAATTMHNAAIDEAAASNALNASVRAWLRNPAENGVPGMRQLYINAAWKAPNYTVFSNTTSAAKWNDDLFAREAD
;
A
#
# COMPACT_ATOMS: atom_id res chain seq x y z
N MET A 1 -16.12 -24.48 -16.76
CA MET A 1 -15.86 -23.29 -17.59
C MET A 1 -14.86 -22.43 -16.84
N ASN A 2 -13.79 -21.98 -17.48
CA ASN A 2 -12.86 -21.03 -16.84
C ASN A 2 -13.56 -19.67 -16.71
N VAL A 3 -13.67 -19.16 -15.48
CA VAL A 3 -14.21 -17.83 -15.22
C VAL A 3 -13.16 -16.80 -15.62
N ILE A 4 -13.42 -16.04 -16.68
CA ILE A 4 -12.61 -14.87 -17.03
C ILE A 4 -13.15 -13.68 -16.25
N ARG A 5 -12.32 -13.12 -15.36
CA ARG A 5 -12.64 -11.94 -14.55
C ARG A 5 -12.07 -10.68 -15.21
N LEU A 6 -12.88 -9.63 -15.30
CA LEU A 6 -12.44 -8.32 -15.80
C LEU A 6 -12.26 -7.35 -14.63
N ARG A 7 -11.03 -6.96 -14.35
CA ARG A 7 -10.74 -5.88 -13.40
C ARG A 7 -11.13 -4.55 -14.05
N LYS A 8 -12.05 -3.82 -13.42
CA LYS A 8 -12.55 -2.51 -13.89
C LYS A 8 -11.89 -1.38 -13.09
N ASN A 9 -11.95 -0.16 -13.63
CA ASN A 9 -11.62 1.03 -12.85
C ASN A 9 -12.64 1.17 -11.70
N ILE A 10 -12.18 1.33 -10.47
CA ILE A 10 -13.02 1.41 -9.27
C ILE A 10 -14.08 2.53 -9.36
N THR A 11 -13.77 3.62 -10.06
CA THR A 11 -14.68 4.77 -10.25
C THR A 11 -15.80 4.51 -11.25
N THR A 12 -15.73 3.41 -11.99
CA THR A 12 -16.69 3.01 -13.02
C THR A 12 -17.50 1.77 -12.64
N LEU A 13 -17.28 1.24 -11.43
CA LEU A 13 -18.08 0.13 -10.92
C LEU A 13 -19.54 0.54 -10.80
N THR A 14 -20.44 -0.37 -11.15
CA THR A 14 -21.85 -0.23 -10.79
C THR A 14 -22.01 -0.24 -9.27
N GLN A 15 -23.17 0.23 -8.78
CA GLN A 15 -23.47 0.21 -7.35
C GLN A 15 -23.40 -1.21 -6.76
N ASP A 16 -23.84 -2.22 -7.50
CA ASP A 16 -23.78 -3.62 -7.08
C ASP A 16 -22.34 -4.15 -7.03
N GLU A 17 -21.53 -3.86 -8.04
CA GLU A 17 -20.12 -4.28 -8.04
C GLU A 17 -19.32 -3.63 -6.91
N LEU A 18 -19.56 -2.34 -6.65
CA LEU A 18 -18.96 -1.65 -5.53
C LEU A 18 -19.41 -2.25 -4.20
N HIS A 19 -20.70 -2.60 -4.10
CA HIS A 19 -21.25 -3.24 -2.93
C HIS A 19 -20.61 -4.60 -2.65
N ASP A 20 -20.50 -5.45 -3.66
CA ASP A 20 -19.89 -6.78 -3.55
C ASP A 20 -18.43 -6.67 -3.15
N LEU A 21 -17.70 -5.70 -3.70
CA LEU A 21 -16.32 -5.40 -3.33
C LEU A 21 -16.20 -4.99 -1.85
N VAL A 22 -16.98 -4.00 -1.42
CA VAL A 22 -16.93 -3.50 -0.04
C VAL A 22 -17.32 -4.61 0.94
N ARG A 23 -18.33 -5.41 0.60
CA ARG A 23 -18.74 -6.58 1.39
C ARG A 23 -17.63 -7.62 1.50
N ALA A 24 -16.97 -7.96 0.39
CA ALA A 24 -15.87 -8.93 0.39
C ALA A 24 -14.69 -8.47 1.24
N PHE A 25 -14.31 -7.19 1.15
CA PHE A 25 -13.27 -6.63 2.00
C PHE A 25 -13.68 -6.58 3.48
N TYR A 26 -14.96 -6.29 3.78
CA TYR A 26 -15.47 -6.32 5.14
C TYR A 26 -15.30 -7.71 5.74
N LEU A 27 -15.72 -8.76 5.02
CA LEU A 27 -15.57 -10.16 5.44
C LEU A 27 -14.10 -10.55 5.59
N LEU A 28 -13.24 -10.22 4.61
CA LEU A 28 -11.82 -10.55 4.65
C LEU A 28 -11.08 -9.92 5.85
N GLN A 29 -11.54 -8.75 6.30
CA GLN A 29 -10.99 -8.07 7.46
C GLN A 29 -11.57 -8.57 8.80
N GLN A 30 -12.69 -9.31 8.79
CA GLN A 30 -13.17 -10.04 9.98
C GLN A 30 -12.31 -11.28 10.27
N GLU A 31 -11.68 -11.84 9.23
CA GLU A 31 -10.79 -12.98 9.38
C GLU A 31 -9.52 -12.61 10.18
N GLY A 32 -9.25 -13.38 11.24
CA GLY A 32 -7.98 -13.32 11.96
C GLY A 32 -6.91 -14.19 11.28
N PRO A 33 -5.62 -14.00 11.59
CA PRO A 33 -4.53 -14.77 10.97
C PRO A 33 -4.45 -16.25 11.36
N GLY A 34 -5.40 -16.75 12.17
CA GLY A 34 -5.37 -18.11 12.72
C GLY A 34 -4.37 -18.27 13.86
N THR A 35 -3.95 -19.50 14.11
CA THR A 35 -2.86 -19.82 15.06
C THR A 35 -1.60 -20.25 14.30
N ALA A 36 -0.50 -20.51 15.02
CA ALA A 36 0.72 -21.01 14.40
C ALA A 36 0.52 -22.42 13.79
N GLU A 37 -0.34 -23.24 14.41
CA GLU A 37 -0.65 -24.60 14.00
C GLU A 37 -1.74 -24.67 12.92
N ALA A 38 -2.60 -23.65 12.87
CA ALA A 38 -3.70 -23.52 11.92
C ALA A 38 -3.75 -22.08 11.39
N PRO A 39 -2.80 -21.67 10.53
CA PRO A 39 -2.78 -20.33 9.98
C PRO A 39 -3.95 -20.12 9.03
N ASN A 40 -4.55 -18.94 9.07
CA ASN A 40 -5.52 -18.50 8.09
C ASN A 40 -4.84 -17.63 7.03
N GLU A 41 -4.61 -18.23 5.86
CA GLU A 41 -4.02 -17.53 4.72
C GLU A 41 -5.01 -16.56 4.05
N ASP A 42 -6.32 -16.78 4.20
CA ASP A 42 -7.39 -15.91 3.70
C ASP A 42 -7.82 -14.86 4.73
N SER A 43 -6.83 -14.26 5.42
CA SER A 43 -7.06 -13.07 6.23
C SER A 43 -6.34 -11.87 5.65
N PHE A 44 -6.94 -10.68 5.77
CA PHE A 44 -6.30 -9.46 5.30
C PHE A 44 -4.95 -9.22 6.01
N TYR A 45 -4.84 -9.57 7.29
CA TYR A 45 -3.59 -9.46 8.05
C TYR A 45 -2.47 -10.31 7.45
N THR A 46 -2.73 -11.60 7.19
CA THR A 46 -1.73 -12.52 6.65
C THR A 46 -1.29 -12.07 5.26
N ILE A 47 -2.24 -11.73 4.38
CA ILE A 47 -1.96 -11.28 3.01
C ILE A 47 -1.17 -9.97 3.05
N ALA A 48 -1.60 -8.96 3.81
CA ALA A 48 -0.86 -7.71 3.98
C ALA A 48 0.58 -7.96 4.50
N GLY A 49 0.74 -8.88 5.45
CA GLY A 49 2.02 -9.28 6.02
C GLY A 49 2.96 -10.03 5.07
N TYR A 50 2.50 -10.49 3.90
CA TYR A 50 3.42 -10.99 2.88
C TYR A 50 4.30 -9.88 2.31
N HIS A 51 3.79 -8.65 2.23
CA HIS A 51 4.54 -7.52 1.68
C HIS A 51 5.74 -7.17 2.56
N GLY A 52 5.56 -7.03 3.87
CA GLY A 52 6.61 -6.52 4.76
C GLY A 52 6.51 -7.07 6.18
N GLN A 53 6.24 -6.18 7.13
CA GLN A 53 6.07 -6.58 8.54
C GLN A 53 4.74 -7.34 8.75
N PRO A 54 4.70 -8.35 9.64
CA PRO A 54 5.79 -8.85 10.48
C PRO A 54 6.90 -9.56 9.69
N PHE A 55 8.16 -9.16 9.95
CA PHE A 55 9.32 -9.73 9.26
C PHE A 55 9.65 -11.14 9.75
N ARG A 56 10.35 -11.90 8.91
CA ARG A 56 10.81 -13.27 9.16
C ARG A 56 12.20 -13.51 8.59
N GLY A 57 12.79 -14.65 8.92
CA GLY A 57 14.11 -15.05 8.45
C GLY A 57 15.21 -14.07 8.87
N ALA A 58 16.24 -13.91 8.04
CA ALA A 58 17.38 -13.03 8.35
C ALA A 58 16.96 -11.57 8.58
N GLY A 59 15.96 -11.08 7.84
CA GLY A 59 15.42 -9.72 7.99
C GLY A 59 14.55 -9.50 9.22
N TYR A 60 14.36 -10.51 10.08
CA TYR A 60 13.64 -10.35 11.35
C TYR A 60 14.43 -9.47 12.33
N GLY A 61 15.75 -9.69 12.43
CA GLY A 61 16.64 -8.98 13.37
C GLY A 61 17.83 -8.28 12.70
N ASN A 62 18.01 -8.45 11.39
CA ASN A 62 19.13 -7.86 10.66
C ASN A 62 18.64 -6.95 9.53
N ARG A 63 18.86 -5.65 9.69
CA ARG A 63 18.45 -4.62 8.71
C ARG A 63 19.18 -4.70 7.36
N ALA A 64 20.25 -5.49 7.26
CA ALA A 64 20.93 -5.75 5.99
C ALA A 64 20.10 -6.65 5.05
N TRP A 65 19.07 -7.32 5.58
CA TRP A 65 18.22 -8.23 4.82
C TRP A 65 16.76 -7.77 4.86
N TRP A 66 16.07 -7.95 3.74
CA TRP A 66 14.63 -7.74 3.70
C TRP A 66 13.90 -8.94 4.34
N GLY A 67 13.06 -8.67 5.33
CA GLY A 67 12.31 -9.71 6.05
C GLY A 67 10.90 -9.97 5.51
N GLY A 68 10.45 -9.19 4.52
CA GLY A 68 9.19 -9.43 3.79
C GLY A 68 9.41 -10.31 2.56
N PHE A 69 8.34 -10.64 1.84
CA PHE A 69 8.45 -11.37 0.56
C PHE A 69 8.46 -10.45 -0.66
N CYS A 70 8.12 -9.16 -0.52
CA CYS A 70 8.03 -8.27 -1.66
C CYS A 70 9.37 -8.08 -2.37
N HIS A 71 9.31 -8.01 -3.70
CA HIS A 71 10.46 -7.72 -4.54
C HIS A 71 10.46 -6.25 -4.93
N HIS A 72 11.48 -5.53 -4.51
CA HIS A 72 11.74 -4.14 -4.87
C HIS A 72 13.13 -4.01 -5.49
N GLY A 73 13.31 -3.06 -6.41
CA GLY A 73 14.61 -2.77 -7.02
C GLY A 73 15.21 -3.95 -7.81
N ASN A 74 14.39 -4.91 -8.25
CA ASN A 74 14.85 -6.06 -9.04
C ASN A 74 13.77 -6.49 -10.05
N VAL A 75 14.15 -7.32 -11.02
CA VAL A 75 13.31 -7.72 -12.16
C VAL A 75 12.04 -8.49 -11.80
N LEU A 76 11.90 -8.92 -10.55
CA LEU A 76 10.71 -9.61 -10.06
C LEU A 76 9.65 -8.66 -9.53
N PHE A 77 9.90 -7.34 -9.45
CA PHE A 77 8.91 -6.36 -8.96
C PHE A 77 7.55 -6.50 -9.66
N PRO A 78 7.42 -6.47 -11.02
CA PRO A 78 6.12 -6.56 -11.66
C PRO A 78 5.45 -7.92 -11.47
N THR A 79 6.22 -9.02 -11.53
CA THR A 79 5.68 -10.38 -11.45
C THR A 79 5.26 -10.76 -10.04
N TRP A 80 6.02 -10.36 -9.03
CA TRP A 80 5.68 -10.62 -7.63
C TRP A 80 4.42 -9.84 -7.24
N HIS A 81 4.32 -8.55 -7.57
CA HIS A 81 3.13 -7.76 -7.28
C HIS A 81 1.90 -8.24 -8.06
N ARG A 82 2.08 -8.73 -9.29
CA ARG A 82 0.98 -9.37 -10.05
C ARG A 82 0.42 -10.58 -9.31
N ALA A 83 1.28 -11.48 -8.84
CA ALA A 83 0.87 -12.65 -8.07
C ALA A 83 0.26 -12.24 -6.72
N TYR A 84 0.81 -11.22 -6.08
CA TYR A 84 0.32 -10.72 -4.79
C TYR A 84 -1.10 -10.16 -4.87
N VAL A 85 -1.38 -9.34 -5.90
CA VAL A 85 -2.71 -8.79 -6.17
C VAL A 85 -3.70 -9.90 -6.57
N LEU A 86 -3.25 -10.93 -7.30
CA LEU A 86 -4.07 -12.12 -7.58
C LEU A 86 -4.42 -12.89 -6.29
N ARG A 87 -3.45 -13.09 -5.39
CA ARG A 87 -3.68 -13.77 -4.10
C ARG A 87 -4.72 -13.05 -3.24
N LEU A 88 -4.72 -11.71 -3.25
CA LEU A 88 -5.77 -10.92 -2.59
C LEU A 88 -7.14 -11.09 -3.26
N GLU A 89 -7.20 -11.05 -4.59
CA GLU A 89 -8.43 -11.26 -5.35
C GLU A 89 -9.04 -12.66 -5.10
N GLU A 90 -8.20 -13.70 -5.01
CA GLU A 90 -8.63 -15.06 -4.65
C GLU A 90 -9.22 -15.11 -3.23
N ALA A 91 -8.57 -14.49 -2.25
CA ALA A 91 -9.09 -14.41 -0.89
C ALA A 91 -10.46 -13.72 -0.84
N LEU A 92 -10.62 -12.60 -1.56
CA LEU A 92 -11.88 -11.87 -1.67
C LEU A 92 -12.98 -12.74 -2.28
N CYS A 93 -12.67 -13.53 -3.31
CA CYS A 93 -13.62 -14.48 -3.89
C CYS A 93 -14.01 -15.57 -2.88
N ASN A 94 -13.04 -16.13 -2.15
CA ASN A 94 -13.26 -17.19 -1.17
C ASN A 94 -14.17 -16.71 -0.03
N VAL A 95 -13.84 -15.59 0.62
CA VAL A 95 -14.62 -15.10 1.77
C VAL A 95 -16.00 -14.59 1.37
N SER A 96 -16.16 -14.05 0.16
CA SER A 96 -17.46 -13.56 -0.33
C SER A 96 -18.35 -14.65 -0.90
N GLY A 97 -17.78 -15.81 -1.27
CA GLY A 97 -18.45 -16.83 -2.06
C GLY A 97 -18.77 -16.39 -3.49
N ASN A 98 -18.20 -15.28 -3.98
CA ASN A 98 -18.43 -14.76 -5.32
C ASN A 98 -17.22 -15.06 -6.23
N PRO A 99 -17.25 -16.14 -7.04
CA PRO A 99 -16.15 -16.48 -7.94
C PRO A 99 -15.97 -15.49 -9.10
N ASN A 100 -16.93 -14.59 -9.34
CA ASN A 100 -16.87 -13.59 -10.41
C ASN A 100 -16.30 -12.25 -9.93
N LEU A 101 -16.02 -12.09 -8.63
CA LEU A 101 -15.46 -10.86 -8.09
C LEU A 101 -14.05 -10.62 -8.68
N ALA A 102 -13.87 -9.46 -9.30
CA ALA A 102 -12.59 -9.00 -9.80
C ALA A 102 -12.13 -7.80 -8.97
N LEU A 103 -10.90 -7.82 -8.48
CA LEU A 103 -10.34 -6.70 -7.72
C LEU A 103 -10.15 -5.51 -8.68
N PRO A 104 -10.83 -4.37 -8.47
CA PRO A 104 -10.70 -3.24 -9.37
C PRO A 104 -9.33 -2.58 -9.25
N TYR A 105 -9.00 -1.73 -10.22
CA TYR A 105 -7.84 -0.86 -10.15
C TYR A 105 -8.26 0.60 -9.94
N TRP A 106 -7.40 1.39 -9.29
CA TRP A 106 -7.50 2.84 -9.32
C TRP A 106 -6.67 3.33 -10.51
N ASP A 107 -7.32 4.03 -11.44
CA ASP A 107 -6.64 4.68 -12.55
C ASP A 107 -5.99 5.99 -12.11
N GLU A 108 -4.70 5.92 -11.78
CA GLU A 108 -3.89 7.07 -11.34
C GLU A 108 -3.45 7.98 -12.50
N ILE A 109 -3.63 7.56 -13.76
CA ILE A 109 -3.34 8.40 -14.94
C ILE A 109 -4.56 9.17 -15.42
N ALA A 110 -5.77 8.76 -15.02
CA ALA A 110 -6.99 9.52 -15.20
C ALA A 110 -6.96 10.78 -14.34
N ASP A 111 -7.62 11.85 -14.81
CA ASP A 111 -7.54 13.17 -14.18
C ASP A 111 -8.41 13.33 -12.91
N GLN A 112 -8.34 12.34 -12.03
CA GLN A 112 -9.24 12.18 -10.90
C GLN A 112 -8.49 12.24 -9.57
N SER A 113 -9.19 12.71 -8.54
CA SER A 113 -8.76 12.63 -7.15
C SER A 113 -8.72 11.17 -6.67
N VAL A 114 -8.27 10.95 -5.43
CA VAL A 114 -8.44 9.64 -4.79
C VAL A 114 -9.93 9.25 -4.86
N PRO A 115 -10.29 8.02 -5.30
CA PRO A 115 -11.66 7.56 -5.35
C PRO A 115 -12.38 7.77 -4.02
N THR A 116 -13.59 8.32 -4.06
CA THR A 116 -14.33 8.74 -2.85
C THR A 116 -14.53 7.59 -1.87
N ILE A 117 -14.71 6.35 -2.37
CA ILE A 117 -14.83 5.15 -1.53
C ILE A 117 -13.60 4.92 -0.64
N PHE A 118 -12.42 5.41 -1.01
CA PHE A 118 -11.25 5.30 -0.13
C PHE A 118 -11.22 6.38 0.95
N THR A 119 -12.02 7.45 0.83
CA THR A 119 -12.07 8.57 1.78
C THR A 119 -13.36 8.63 2.60
N THR A 120 -14.38 7.85 2.25
CA THR A 120 -15.63 7.76 3.01
C THR A 120 -15.49 6.80 4.20
N ARG A 121 -15.80 7.24 5.41
CA ARG A 121 -15.65 6.42 6.64
C ARG A 121 -16.65 5.29 6.81
N ARG A 122 -17.90 5.52 6.44
CA ARG A 122 -19.02 4.60 6.72
C ARG A 122 -19.60 4.10 5.41
N TYR A 123 -20.05 2.85 5.41
CA TYR A 123 -20.75 2.25 4.27
C TYR A 123 -21.91 1.40 4.78
N THR A 124 -23.02 1.37 4.04
CA THR A 124 -24.17 0.53 4.38
C THR A 124 -24.16 -0.75 3.53
N LEU A 125 -23.87 -1.87 4.19
CA LEU A 125 -24.01 -3.20 3.60
C LEU A 125 -25.47 -3.67 3.70
N ARG A 126 -26.00 -4.30 2.66
CA ARG A 126 -27.43 -4.59 2.52
C ARG A 126 -27.88 -5.65 3.52
N ASP A 127 -26.98 -6.59 3.83
CA ASP A 127 -27.20 -7.73 4.70
C ASP A 127 -26.66 -7.54 6.12
N ILE A 128 -25.92 -6.46 6.39
CA ILE A 128 -25.23 -6.23 7.68
C ILE A 128 -25.65 -4.90 8.33
N GLY A 129 -26.00 -3.89 7.54
CA GLY A 129 -26.26 -2.53 8.01
C GLY A 129 -25.04 -1.62 7.91
N GLU A 130 -24.99 -0.59 8.75
CA GLU A 130 -23.92 0.41 8.69
C GLU A 130 -22.62 -0.08 9.34
N VAL A 131 -21.53 -0.08 8.58
CA VAL A 131 -20.21 -0.56 9.00
C VAL A 131 -19.13 0.52 8.77
N ASP A 132 -17.99 0.34 9.43
CA ASP A 132 -16.78 1.07 9.04
C ASP A 132 -16.40 0.59 7.64
N ASN A 133 -16.15 1.52 6.73
CA ASN A 133 -15.80 1.19 5.37
C ASN A 133 -14.42 0.50 5.35
N PRO A 134 -14.33 -0.79 4.99
CA PRO A 134 -13.07 -1.54 5.02
C PRO A 134 -12.06 -1.05 3.97
N LEU A 135 -12.46 -0.20 3.02
CA LEU A 135 -11.57 0.42 2.03
C LEU A 135 -11.00 1.77 2.50
N TYR A 136 -11.52 2.33 3.60
CA TYR A 136 -11.02 3.57 4.19
C TYR A 136 -9.69 3.34 4.94
N SER A 137 -9.68 2.36 5.85
CA SER A 137 -8.54 1.98 6.68
C SER A 137 -8.68 0.52 7.11
N TYR A 138 -7.60 -0.06 7.65
CA TYR A 138 -7.62 -1.36 8.28
C TYR A 138 -7.22 -1.25 9.76
N LYS A 139 -7.98 -1.91 10.63
CA LYS A 139 -7.65 -2.10 12.05
C LYS A 139 -6.99 -3.45 12.21
N LEU A 140 -5.72 -3.48 12.61
CA LEU A 140 -4.95 -4.72 12.71
C LEU A 140 -5.64 -5.75 13.63
N SER A 141 -5.95 -6.94 13.11
CA SER A 141 -6.49 -8.03 13.91
C SER A 141 -5.50 -8.56 14.95
N GLN A 142 -4.20 -8.39 14.69
CA GLN A 142 -3.07 -8.72 15.56
C GLN A 142 -1.97 -7.66 15.49
N GLY A 143 -1.25 -7.41 16.59
CA GLY A 143 -0.08 -6.52 16.59
C GLY A 143 1.19 -7.19 16.05
N PHE A 144 2.24 -6.43 15.79
CA PHE A 144 3.56 -6.97 15.47
C PHE A 144 4.68 -6.13 16.10
N PHE A 145 5.87 -6.74 16.20
CA PHE A 145 7.08 -6.09 16.70
C PHE A 145 8.07 -5.79 15.58
N ASP A 146 8.79 -4.69 15.72
CA ASP A 146 9.95 -4.34 14.90
C ASP A 146 11.25 -4.61 15.67
N ASN A 147 11.97 -5.65 15.27
CA ASN A 147 13.22 -6.06 15.93
C ASN A 147 14.48 -5.53 15.23
N LEU A 148 14.34 -4.58 14.28
CA LEU A 148 15.49 -4.08 13.52
C LEU A 148 16.27 -2.97 14.21
N GLY A 149 15.72 -2.35 15.26
CA GLY A 149 16.40 -1.32 16.05
C GLY A 149 16.98 -0.20 15.19
N ARG A 150 16.18 0.34 14.26
CA ARG A 150 16.64 1.28 13.23
C ARG A 150 16.93 2.64 13.85
N SER A 151 17.97 3.28 13.34
CA SER A 151 18.28 4.67 13.65
C SER A 151 18.03 5.52 12.41
N VAL A 152 17.27 6.60 12.56
CA VAL A 152 17.05 7.60 11.51
C VAL A 152 17.73 8.89 11.94
N SER A 153 18.51 9.47 11.04
CA SER A 153 19.14 10.77 11.23
C SER A 153 18.43 11.81 10.37
N ASP A 154 18.48 13.07 10.77
CA ASP A 154 18.11 14.17 9.88
C ASP A 154 19.12 14.29 8.73
N GLU A 155 18.75 15.04 7.70
CA GLU A 155 19.57 15.20 6.49
C GLU A 155 20.94 15.82 6.79
N ALA A 156 21.03 16.70 7.79
CA ALA A 156 22.27 17.30 8.26
C ALA A 156 23.07 16.40 9.23
N GLY A 157 22.51 15.27 9.67
CA GLY A 157 23.11 14.38 10.66
C GLY A 157 23.26 14.98 12.07
N ALA A 158 22.60 16.11 12.35
CA ALA A 158 22.63 16.80 13.63
C ALA A 158 21.95 16.01 14.75
N TRP A 159 21.01 15.12 14.43
CA TRP A 159 20.39 14.23 15.40
C TRP A 159 20.13 12.84 14.86
N THR A 160 20.03 11.86 15.77
CA THR A 160 19.69 10.47 15.46
C THR A 160 18.61 9.96 16.42
N LYS A 161 17.53 9.40 15.85
CA LYS A 161 16.42 8.77 16.58
C LYS A 161 16.45 7.26 16.41
N LYS A 162 16.25 6.51 17.49
CA LYS A 162 15.80 5.12 17.36
C LYS A 162 14.32 5.08 17.01
N VAL A 163 14.01 4.50 15.86
CA VAL A 163 12.65 4.33 15.35
C VAL A 163 12.21 2.90 15.58
N ASP A 164 10.97 2.76 16.06
CA ASP A 164 10.31 1.49 16.29
C ASP A 164 9.01 1.46 15.47
N TYR A 165 8.96 0.59 14.46
CA TYR A 165 7.80 0.45 13.61
C TYR A 165 6.71 -0.50 14.16
N SER A 166 6.90 -1.07 15.35
CA SER A 166 5.92 -1.93 16.02
C SER A 166 4.53 -1.32 16.02
N LYS A 167 3.51 -2.17 15.88
CA LYS A 167 2.10 -1.77 15.93
C LYS A 167 1.34 -2.66 16.92
N PRO A 168 0.57 -2.08 17.85
CA PRO A 168 -0.29 -2.87 18.71
C PRO A 168 -1.45 -3.48 17.93
N ARG A 169 -2.09 -4.49 18.51
CA ARG A 169 -3.40 -4.98 18.06
C ARG A 169 -4.38 -3.80 18.01
N HIS A 170 -5.27 -3.80 17.02
CA HIS A 170 -6.25 -2.74 16.76
C HIS A 170 -5.69 -1.38 16.36
N TYR A 171 -4.37 -1.27 16.09
CA TYR A 171 -3.86 -0.10 15.38
C TYR A 171 -4.58 0.07 14.04
N GLU A 172 -5.10 1.27 13.79
CA GLU A 172 -5.75 1.64 12.55
C GLU A 172 -4.73 2.30 11.60
N THR A 173 -4.63 1.78 10.38
CA THR A 173 -3.76 2.37 9.36
C THR A 173 -4.22 3.78 9.01
N VAL A 174 -3.29 4.71 8.85
CA VAL A 174 -3.60 6.10 8.49
C VAL A 174 -2.91 6.51 7.19
N ARG A 175 -3.41 7.58 6.56
CA ARG A 175 -2.83 8.20 5.37
C ARG A 175 -2.43 9.64 5.68
N CYS A 176 -1.57 10.21 4.85
CA CYS A 176 -1.25 11.64 4.90
C CYS A 176 -2.56 12.46 4.99
N PRO A 177 -2.65 13.47 5.89
CA PRO A 177 -1.57 14.06 6.69
C PRO A 177 -1.32 13.42 8.08
N TYR A 178 -2.05 12.38 8.46
CA TYR A 178 -1.86 11.72 9.76
C TYR A 178 -0.52 10.97 9.85
N SER A 179 0.06 10.92 11.04
CA SER A 179 1.21 10.07 11.37
C SER A 179 0.76 8.72 11.92
N GLY A 180 1.41 7.66 11.46
CA GLY A 180 1.19 6.29 11.90
C GLY A 180 2.30 5.72 12.78
N LEU A 181 3.36 6.48 13.08
CA LEU A 181 4.51 5.96 13.83
C LEU A 181 4.20 5.98 15.34
N VAL A 182 3.97 4.80 15.92
CA VAL A 182 3.42 4.66 17.28
C VAL A 182 4.25 3.75 18.17
N GLY A 183 5.51 3.52 17.79
CA GLY A 183 6.49 2.94 18.70
C GLY A 183 6.65 3.80 19.96
N PRO A 184 7.22 3.26 21.06
CA PRO A 184 7.25 3.93 22.35
C PRO A 184 7.81 5.37 22.31
N ASN A 185 8.80 5.64 21.45
CA ASN A 185 9.46 6.94 21.31
C ASN A 185 8.75 7.92 20.35
N ASP A 186 7.72 7.47 19.64
CA ASP A 186 7.03 8.24 18.60
C ASP A 186 5.57 8.50 18.94
N LYS A 187 4.98 7.64 19.80
CA LYS A 187 3.55 7.68 20.13
C LYS A 187 3.07 9.06 20.59
N ALA A 188 3.80 9.73 21.48
CA ALA A 188 3.41 11.04 22.00
C ALA A 188 3.39 12.12 20.89
N ALA A 189 4.44 12.16 20.06
CA ALA A 189 4.53 13.10 18.95
C ALA A 189 3.45 12.84 17.90
N THR A 190 3.18 11.57 17.59
CA THR A 190 2.10 11.17 16.69
C THR A 190 0.72 11.57 17.22
N THR A 191 0.45 11.37 18.51
CA THR A 191 -0.81 11.82 19.13
C THR A 191 -0.97 13.33 19.02
N MET A 192 0.08 14.09 19.34
CA MET A 192 0.05 15.55 19.26
C MET A 192 -0.15 16.07 17.83
N HIS A 193 0.57 15.50 16.86
CA HIS A 193 0.44 15.82 15.44
C HIS A 193 -0.98 15.54 14.94
N ASN A 194 -1.51 14.34 15.23
CA ASN A 194 -2.83 13.93 14.76
C ASN A 194 -3.97 14.72 15.42
N ALA A 195 -3.80 15.19 16.66
CA ALA A 195 -4.81 15.98 17.36
C ALA A 195 -5.07 17.37 16.73
N ALA A 196 -4.12 17.90 15.95
CA ALA A 196 -4.27 19.17 15.25
C ALA A 196 -4.95 19.05 13.88
N ILE A 197 -5.24 17.82 13.42
CA ILE A 197 -5.74 17.58 12.07
C ILE A 197 -7.26 17.43 12.10
N ASP A 198 -7.95 18.36 11.44
CA ASP A 198 -9.35 18.21 11.08
C ASP A 198 -9.53 17.18 9.97
N GLU A 199 -10.54 16.33 10.07
CA GLU A 199 -10.76 15.22 9.15
C GLU A 199 -11.19 15.66 7.74
N ALA A 200 -12.06 16.67 7.66
CA ALA A 200 -12.48 17.20 6.37
C ALA A 200 -11.27 17.86 5.67
N ALA A 201 -10.44 18.59 6.43
CA ALA A 201 -9.18 19.13 5.95
C ALA A 201 -8.19 18.03 5.53
N ALA A 202 -8.12 16.91 6.26
CA ALA A 202 -7.24 15.79 5.96
C ALA A 202 -7.51 15.17 4.59
N SER A 203 -8.79 14.90 4.27
CA SER A 203 -9.18 14.34 2.97
C SER A 203 -8.88 15.32 1.82
N ASN A 204 -9.06 16.61 2.04
CA ASN A 204 -8.71 17.65 1.08
C ASN A 204 -7.19 17.73 0.87
N ALA A 205 -6.41 17.68 1.95
CA ALA A 205 -4.95 17.71 1.91
C ALA A 205 -4.39 16.47 1.20
N LEU A 206 -4.92 15.27 1.46
CA LEU A 206 -4.55 14.05 0.75
C LEU A 206 -4.78 14.19 -0.75
N ASN A 207 -5.98 14.62 -1.14
CA ASN A 207 -6.34 14.80 -2.54
C ASN A 207 -5.48 15.86 -3.23
N ALA A 208 -5.19 16.99 -2.56
CA ALA A 208 -4.30 18.03 -3.08
C ALA A 208 -2.88 17.48 -3.28
N SER A 209 -2.38 16.70 -2.32
CA SER A 209 -1.04 16.10 -2.36
C SER A 209 -0.91 15.09 -3.50
N VAL A 210 -1.87 14.16 -3.63
CA VAL A 210 -1.90 13.19 -4.74
C VAL A 210 -1.96 13.90 -6.09
N ARG A 211 -2.81 14.93 -6.22
CA ARG A 211 -2.94 15.68 -7.48
C ARG A 211 -1.64 16.41 -7.84
N ALA A 212 -0.99 17.02 -6.85
CA ALA A 212 0.30 17.68 -7.03
C ALA A 212 1.38 16.68 -7.45
N TRP A 213 1.49 15.53 -6.78
CA TRP A 213 2.46 14.47 -7.12
C TRP A 213 2.28 13.91 -8.53
N LEU A 214 1.04 13.71 -8.96
CA LEU A 214 0.76 13.18 -10.29
C LEU A 214 1.08 14.19 -11.41
N ARG A 215 0.84 15.49 -11.18
CA ARG A 215 0.89 16.53 -12.21
C ARG A 215 2.15 17.37 -12.20
N ASN A 216 2.58 17.81 -11.02
CA ASN A 216 3.58 18.85 -10.90
C ASN A 216 4.99 18.25 -11.07
N PRO A 217 5.86 18.90 -11.85
CA PRO A 217 7.27 18.53 -11.85
C PRO A 217 7.89 18.80 -10.48
N ALA A 218 8.92 18.03 -10.13
CA ALA A 218 9.80 18.33 -9.01
C ALA A 218 10.66 19.58 -9.33
N GLU A 219 11.25 20.17 -8.29
CA GLU A 219 12.07 21.39 -8.41
C GLU A 219 13.26 21.24 -9.38
N ASN A 220 13.80 20.02 -9.49
CA ASN A 220 14.87 19.67 -10.42
C ASN A 220 14.39 19.38 -11.86
N GLY A 221 13.12 19.69 -12.18
CA GLY A 221 12.54 19.52 -13.51
C GLY A 221 12.09 18.10 -13.85
N VAL A 222 12.21 17.13 -12.93
CA VAL A 222 11.67 15.79 -13.12
C VAL A 222 10.14 15.88 -13.24
N PRO A 223 9.51 15.35 -14.32
CA PRO A 223 8.06 15.44 -14.50
C PRO A 223 7.26 14.80 -13.36
N GLY A 224 6.00 15.21 -13.21
CA GLY A 224 5.06 14.57 -12.30
C GLY A 224 4.86 13.07 -12.61
N MET A 225 4.39 12.34 -11.60
CA MET A 225 4.40 10.87 -11.62
C MET A 225 3.58 10.27 -12.76
N ARG A 226 2.52 10.95 -13.20
CA ARG A 226 1.72 10.54 -14.37
C ARG A 226 2.58 10.44 -15.63
N GLN A 227 3.41 11.44 -15.89
CA GLN A 227 4.29 11.43 -17.06
C GLN A 227 5.39 10.37 -16.91
N LEU A 228 5.86 10.12 -15.69
CA LEU A 228 6.83 9.06 -15.42
C LEU A 228 6.25 7.66 -15.65
N TYR A 229 4.98 7.40 -15.29
CA TYR A 229 4.29 6.15 -15.63
C TYR A 229 4.20 5.95 -17.15
N ILE A 230 3.80 6.98 -17.89
CA ILE A 230 3.74 6.95 -19.36
C ILE A 230 5.13 6.70 -19.94
N ASN A 231 6.16 7.40 -19.43
CA ASN A 231 7.54 7.20 -19.87
C ASN A 231 8.00 5.76 -19.60
N ALA A 232 7.73 5.20 -18.43
CA ALA A 232 8.09 3.81 -18.13
C ALA A 232 7.45 2.84 -19.13
N ALA A 233 6.13 3.00 -19.38
CA ALA A 233 5.41 2.11 -20.29
C ALA A 233 5.87 2.18 -21.75
N TRP A 234 6.25 3.36 -22.24
CA TRP A 234 6.51 3.58 -23.67
C TRP A 234 7.98 3.81 -24.04
N LYS A 235 8.83 4.20 -23.09
CA LYS A 235 10.24 4.54 -23.33
C LYS A 235 11.21 3.50 -22.79
N ALA A 236 10.77 2.59 -21.91
CA ALA A 236 11.65 1.52 -21.45
C ALA A 236 11.94 0.56 -22.63
N PRO A 237 13.22 0.33 -22.98
CA PRO A 237 13.58 -0.40 -24.21
C PRO A 237 13.41 -1.91 -24.11
N ASN A 238 13.29 -2.44 -22.88
CA ASN A 238 13.12 -3.86 -22.61
C ASN A 238 12.53 -4.07 -21.21
N TYR A 239 12.11 -5.31 -20.92
CA TYR A 239 11.52 -5.69 -19.64
C TYR A 239 12.44 -5.40 -18.44
N THR A 240 13.74 -5.70 -18.56
CA THR A 240 14.70 -5.51 -17.46
C THR A 240 14.71 -4.06 -16.98
N VAL A 241 14.83 -3.10 -17.90
CA VAL A 241 14.80 -1.66 -17.60
C VAL A 241 13.42 -1.19 -17.16
N PHE A 242 12.36 -1.69 -17.78
CA PHE A 242 10.97 -1.37 -17.40
C PHE A 242 10.65 -1.80 -15.96
N SER A 243 11.13 -2.98 -15.57
CA SER A 243 10.65 -3.70 -14.40
C SER A 243 11.06 -3.09 -13.06
N ASN A 244 12.16 -2.34 -12.98
CA ASN A 244 12.71 -1.89 -11.71
C ASN A 244 13.68 -0.71 -11.80
N THR A 245 13.82 -0.02 -10.67
CA THR A 245 14.66 1.18 -10.53
C THR A 245 16.16 0.89 -10.65
N THR A 246 16.66 -0.24 -10.15
CA THR A 246 18.11 -0.57 -10.17
C THR A 246 18.62 -0.76 -11.59
N SER A 247 17.88 -1.53 -12.40
CA SER A 247 18.21 -1.77 -13.80
C SER A 247 18.07 -0.50 -14.63
N ALA A 248 17.02 0.31 -14.38
CA ALA A 248 16.83 1.58 -15.04
C ALA A 248 17.93 2.61 -14.70
N ALA A 249 18.37 2.68 -13.44
CA ALA A 249 19.44 3.56 -13.02
C ALA A 249 20.74 3.23 -13.75
N LYS A 250 21.15 1.94 -13.76
CA LYS A 250 22.36 1.51 -14.47
C LYS A 250 22.27 1.74 -15.97
N TRP A 251 21.12 1.47 -16.58
CA TRP A 251 20.89 1.75 -18.00
C TRP A 251 21.06 3.24 -18.32
N ASN A 252 20.54 4.12 -17.47
CA ASN A 252 20.71 5.56 -17.64
C ASN A 252 22.17 6.00 -17.45
N ASP A 253 22.92 5.41 -16.51
CA ASP A 253 24.34 5.70 -16.33
C ASP A 253 25.14 5.40 -17.61
N ASP A 254 24.85 4.24 -18.21
CA ASP A 254 25.51 3.80 -19.44
C ASP A 254 25.12 4.66 -20.65
N LEU A 255 23.86 5.09 -20.75
CA LEU A 255 23.39 5.92 -21.85
C LEU A 255 23.88 7.36 -21.78
N PHE A 256 23.94 7.94 -20.58
CA PHE A 256 24.27 9.35 -20.39
C PHE A 256 25.72 9.58 -19.94
N ALA A 257 26.55 8.53 -19.98
CA ALA A 257 27.97 8.55 -19.67
C ALA A 257 28.30 9.35 -18.40
N ARG A 258 27.64 9.01 -17.28
CA ARG A 258 28.02 9.58 -15.98
C ARG A 258 29.48 9.20 -15.70
N GLU A 259 30.38 10.16 -15.85
CA GLU A 259 31.77 10.00 -15.44
C GLU A 259 31.83 9.95 -13.91
N ALA A 260 32.73 9.12 -13.39
CA ALA A 260 33.00 9.11 -11.95
C ALA A 260 33.84 10.35 -11.64
N ASP A 261 33.26 11.30 -10.90
CA ASP A 261 34.00 12.37 -10.25
C ASP A 261 34.85 11.81 -9.08
#